data_AF-A0A2P5L3D4-F1
#
_entry.id   AF-A0A2P5L3D4-F1
#
_cell.length_a   1.000
_cell.length_b   1.000
_cell.length_c   1.000
_cell.angle_alpha   90.00
_cell.angle_beta   90.00
_cell.angle_gamma   90.00
#
_symmetry.space_group_name_H-M   'P 1'
#
loop_
_entity.id
_entity.type
_entity.pdbx_description
1 polymer ?
#
loop_
_entity_poly.entity_id
_entity_poly.type
_entity_poly.pdbx_seq_one_letter_code
_entity_poly.pdbx_strand_id
1 'polypeptide(L)'
;SQGGQHTLTLPEQAELQSVSINGVSQPARQQAGKVIVPVSPGTQDIVLTWQQVTGLPLVLTSPQIDLGAASVNSFINLSLGQDRWVLFAFGPTVGPAVLFWGVLIVIGLLSAALGRVPLTPLTARHWFLLLIGLSQIPLPGALVVIAWLMLLGWRYGNRLDDSRHFNALQVAITVLTVFALSLLFSAVEQGLLGSPSMQITGNQSTATDLNWYQDRAPGLLPQATVVSVPLMVYRLLMLAWSLWLAASLLNWLKWGWRCFAQDGLWKKAPPKPKPENKANPNPKTQAQDPNTDTDNWNN
;
A
#
# COMPACT_ATOMS: atom_id res chain seq x y z
N SER A 1 27.98 6.38 55.13
CA SER A 1 27.07 6.97 54.13
C SER A 1 25.72 6.31 54.32
N GLN A 2 24.74 7.01 54.88
CA GLN A 2 23.45 6.43 55.28
C GLN A 2 22.59 6.19 54.04
N GLY A 3 22.12 4.97 53.83
CA GLY A 3 21.13 4.68 52.79
C GLY A 3 19.86 5.50 53.01
N GLY A 4 19.31 6.06 51.94
CA GLY A 4 18.06 6.80 51.95
C GLY A 4 16.85 5.92 51.64
N GLN A 5 15.65 6.48 51.80
CA GLN A 5 14.42 5.90 51.27
C GLN A 5 13.94 6.77 50.11
N HIS A 6 13.56 6.14 49.00
CA HIS A 6 12.97 6.80 47.86
C HIS A 6 11.55 6.29 47.65
N THR A 7 10.60 7.21 47.47
CA THR A 7 9.17 6.89 47.36
C THR A 7 8.71 7.10 45.93
N LEU A 8 8.16 6.06 45.33
CA LEU A 8 7.58 6.02 44.00
C LEU A 8 6.07 5.91 44.12
N THR A 9 5.31 6.56 43.24
CA THR A 9 3.85 6.40 43.18
C THR A 9 3.48 5.61 41.93
N LEU A 10 2.84 4.46 42.14
CA LEU A 10 2.29 3.61 41.09
C LEU A 10 0.91 4.13 40.65
N PRO A 11 0.48 3.80 39.42
CA PRO A 11 -0.85 4.16 38.93
C PRO A 11 -1.96 3.54 39.79
N GLU A 12 -3.16 4.13 39.71
CA GLU A 12 -4.33 3.56 40.36
C GLU A 12 -4.59 2.12 39.87
N GLN A 13 -5.06 1.26 40.78
CA GLN A 13 -5.36 -0.15 40.50
C GLN A 13 -4.16 -1.01 40.07
N ALA A 14 -2.92 -0.54 40.25
CA ALA A 14 -1.75 -1.39 40.11
C ALA A 14 -1.57 -2.28 41.35
N GLU A 15 -1.44 -3.59 41.10
CA GLU A 15 -1.04 -4.59 42.08
C GLU A 15 0.44 -4.91 41.89
N LEU A 16 1.27 -4.53 42.86
CA LEU A 16 2.71 -4.80 42.83
C LEU A 16 2.98 -6.30 42.96
N GLN A 17 3.62 -6.89 41.96
CA GLN A 17 3.95 -8.32 41.89
C GLN A 17 5.33 -8.60 42.47
N SER A 18 6.33 -7.80 42.10
CA SER A 18 7.70 -7.97 42.57
C SER A 18 8.48 -6.66 42.53
N VAL A 19 9.47 -6.59 43.43
CA VAL A 19 10.51 -5.56 43.43
C VAL A 19 11.85 -6.30 43.45
N SER A 20 12.77 -5.95 42.57
CA SER A 20 14.13 -6.43 42.63
C SER A 20 15.12 -5.26 42.64
N ILE A 21 16.17 -5.40 43.45
CA ILE A 21 17.25 -4.43 43.58
C ILE A 21 18.55 -5.16 43.25
N ASN A 22 19.27 -4.70 42.22
CA ASN A 22 20.47 -5.33 41.68
C ASN A 22 20.26 -6.83 41.38
N GLY A 23 19.10 -7.18 40.82
CA GLY A 23 18.71 -8.55 40.49
C GLY A 23 18.24 -9.42 41.68
N VAL A 24 18.32 -8.92 42.92
CA VAL A 24 17.87 -9.64 44.12
C VAL A 24 16.42 -9.24 44.43
N SER A 25 15.52 -10.22 44.46
CA SER A 25 14.11 -10.00 44.80
C SER A 25 13.97 -9.57 46.26
N GLN A 26 13.17 -8.52 46.47
CA GLN A 26 12.83 -7.96 47.78
C GLN A 26 11.34 -8.18 48.05
N PRO A 27 10.91 -8.23 49.33
CA PRO A 27 9.50 -8.31 49.67
C PRO A 27 8.74 -7.11 49.08
N ALA A 28 7.77 -7.39 48.20
CA ALA A 28 6.92 -6.36 47.62
C ALA A 28 6.10 -5.69 48.74
N ARG A 29 6.34 -4.40 49.00
CA ARG A 29 5.53 -3.58 49.91
C ARG A 29 4.96 -2.40 49.15
N GLN A 30 3.65 -2.41 48.99
CA GLN A 30 2.89 -1.29 48.45
C GLN A 30 1.96 -0.78 49.56
N GLN A 31 1.98 0.51 49.82
CA GLN A 31 1.11 1.14 50.82
C GLN A 31 0.41 2.34 50.18
N ALA A 32 -0.91 2.26 50.04
CA ALA A 32 -1.75 3.31 49.42
C ALA A 32 -1.22 3.78 48.04
N GLY A 33 -0.85 2.85 47.16
CA GLY A 33 -0.33 3.16 45.82
C GLY A 33 1.14 3.61 45.78
N LYS A 34 1.81 3.73 46.95
CA LYS A 34 3.22 4.11 47.04
C LYS A 34 4.10 2.90 47.28
N VAL A 35 5.27 2.89 46.64
CA VAL A 35 6.33 1.89 46.84
C VAL A 35 7.55 2.61 47.38
N ILE A 36 8.02 2.18 48.54
CA ILE A 36 9.20 2.73 49.19
C ILE A 36 10.36 1.78 48.94
N VAL A 37 11.39 2.25 48.23
CA VAL A 37 12.58 1.48 47.90
C VAL A 37 13.80 2.04 48.65
N PRO A 38 14.63 1.19 49.28
CA PRO A 38 15.87 1.62 49.90
C PRO A 38 16.90 1.96 48.82
N VAL A 39 17.49 3.15 48.90
CA VAL A 39 18.54 3.62 47.98
C VAL A 39 19.87 3.75 48.71
N SER A 40 20.94 3.25 48.09
CA SER A 40 22.31 3.27 48.57
C SER A 40 23.19 4.11 47.63
N PRO A 41 24.25 4.76 48.13
CA PRO A 41 25.17 5.50 47.27
C PRO A 41 25.81 4.61 46.20
N GLY A 42 25.84 5.09 44.95
CA GLY A 42 26.39 4.37 43.80
C GLY A 42 25.33 4.08 42.74
N THR A 43 25.65 3.17 41.83
CA THR A 43 24.71 2.69 40.80
C THR A 43 23.86 1.57 41.37
N GLN A 44 22.55 1.67 41.20
CA GLN A 44 21.61 0.62 41.59
C GLN A 44 20.58 0.43 40.48
N ASP A 45 20.29 -0.84 40.19
CA ASP A 45 19.24 -1.22 39.26
C ASP A 45 18.01 -1.65 40.05
N ILE A 46 16.90 -0.93 39.88
CA ILE A 46 15.64 -1.21 40.57
C ILE A 46 14.59 -1.58 39.52
N VAL A 47 14.04 -2.78 39.61
CA VAL A 47 12.98 -3.25 38.71
C VAL A 47 11.70 -3.45 39.52
N LEU A 48 10.63 -2.79 39.08
CA LEU A 48 9.29 -2.96 39.62
C LEU A 48 8.43 -3.67 38.57
N THR A 49 7.77 -4.76 38.97
CA THR A 49 6.78 -5.44 38.14
C THR A 49 5.43 -5.35 38.83
N TRP A 50 4.42 -4.88 38.10
CA TRP A 50 3.05 -4.78 38.59
C TRP A 50 2.08 -5.26 37.53
N GLN A 51 0.87 -5.60 37.96
CA GLN A 51 -0.25 -5.93 37.10
C GLN A 51 -1.35 -4.90 37.29
N GLN A 52 -2.04 -4.54 36.21
CA GLN A 52 -3.21 -3.67 36.26
C GLN A 52 -4.33 -4.31 35.43
N VAL A 53 -5.50 -4.49 36.03
CA VAL A 53 -6.66 -5.07 35.34
C VAL A 53 -7.40 -3.96 34.61
N THR A 54 -6.96 -3.69 33.37
CA THR A 54 -7.59 -2.70 32.49
C THR A 54 -8.07 -3.41 31.22
N GLY A 55 -9.30 -3.14 30.77
CA GLY A 55 -9.74 -3.55 29.44
C GLY A 55 -8.86 -2.91 28.35
N LEU A 56 -8.96 -3.38 27.10
CA LEU A 56 -8.33 -2.68 25.96
C LEU A 56 -9.31 -1.65 25.36
N PRO A 57 -9.25 -0.36 25.79
CA PRO A 57 -10.08 0.69 25.21
C PRO A 57 -9.69 0.99 23.76
N LEU A 58 -10.51 1.81 23.09
CA LEU A 58 -10.14 2.44 21.81
C LEU A 58 -8.89 3.31 21.96
N VAL A 59 -8.77 4.03 23.08
CA VAL A 59 -7.66 4.92 23.41
C VAL A 59 -6.95 4.39 24.64
N LEU A 60 -5.75 3.86 24.46
CA LEU A 60 -4.91 3.34 25.53
C LEU A 60 -3.83 4.37 25.87
N THR A 61 -3.81 4.82 27.11
CA THR A 61 -2.74 5.68 27.63
C THR A 61 -1.89 4.88 28.60
N SER A 62 -0.57 4.98 28.48
CA SER A 62 0.37 4.33 29.39
C SER A 62 0.13 4.84 30.83
N PRO A 63 0.30 3.99 31.85
CA PRO A 63 0.03 4.37 33.23
C PRO A 63 0.86 5.58 33.65
N GLN A 64 0.27 6.43 34.48
CA GLN A 64 0.98 7.54 35.10
C GLN A 64 1.84 7.01 36.24
N ILE A 65 3.13 7.31 36.22
CA ILE A 65 4.08 6.91 37.26
C ILE A 65 4.79 8.18 37.73
N ASP A 66 4.80 8.40 39.04
CA ASP A 66 5.56 9.49 39.65
C ASP A 66 6.81 8.91 40.33
N LEU A 67 7.98 9.25 39.79
CA LEU A 67 9.28 8.93 40.36
C LEU A 67 9.56 9.76 41.62
N GLY A 68 8.83 10.84 41.89
CA GLY A 68 9.09 11.74 43.02
C GLY A 68 10.39 12.53 42.92
N ALA A 69 11.14 12.37 41.83
CA ALA A 69 12.37 13.10 41.50
C ALA A 69 12.51 13.22 39.98
N ALA A 70 13.19 14.28 39.53
CA ALA A 70 13.49 14.44 38.10
C ALA A 70 14.35 13.28 37.58
N SER A 71 14.09 12.87 36.36
CA SER A 71 14.80 11.77 35.71
C SER A 71 15.25 12.12 34.30
N VAL A 72 16.20 11.33 33.81
CA VAL A 72 16.73 11.45 32.45
C VAL A 72 16.61 10.12 31.72
N ASN A 73 16.62 10.18 30.39
CA ASN A 73 16.57 9.01 29.51
C ASN A 73 15.34 8.12 29.78
N SER A 74 14.15 8.69 29.66
CA SER A 74 12.90 7.95 29.78
C SER A 74 12.59 7.21 28.47
N PHE A 75 12.42 5.89 28.57
CA PHE A 75 11.99 5.04 27.47
C PHE A 75 10.64 4.43 27.80
N ILE A 76 9.71 4.47 26.84
CA ILE A 76 8.42 3.80 26.94
C ILE A 76 8.38 2.77 25.81
N ASN A 77 8.25 1.50 26.17
CA ASN A 77 7.93 0.43 25.25
C ASN A 77 6.50 -0.05 25.52
N LEU A 78 5.66 -0.05 24.50
CA LEU A 78 4.31 -0.57 24.55
C LEU A 78 4.18 -1.68 23.52
N SER A 79 4.07 -2.92 24.00
CA SER A 79 3.78 -4.08 23.16
C SER A 79 2.28 -4.34 23.14
N LEU A 80 1.66 -4.18 21.97
CA LEU A 80 0.26 -4.45 21.72
C LEU A 80 0.08 -5.88 21.20
N GLY A 81 -1.03 -6.50 21.57
CA GLY A 81 -1.43 -7.79 21.00
C GLY A 81 -1.61 -7.72 19.48
N GLN A 82 -1.46 -8.88 18.82
CA GLN A 82 -1.61 -9.01 17.36
C GLN A 82 -3.05 -8.83 16.86
N ASP A 83 -4.01 -8.75 17.76
CA ASP A 83 -5.44 -8.57 17.51
C ASP A 83 -5.87 -7.09 17.42
N ARG A 84 -4.90 -6.16 17.48
CA ARG A 84 -5.15 -4.72 17.46
C ARG A 84 -4.59 -4.06 16.21
N TRP A 85 -5.40 -3.21 15.60
CA TRP A 85 -4.99 -2.33 14.51
C TRP A 85 -4.75 -0.93 15.06
N VAL A 86 -3.49 -0.50 15.09
CA VAL A 86 -3.07 0.83 15.56
C VAL A 86 -3.39 1.88 14.50
N LEU A 87 -4.19 2.88 14.87
CA LEU A 87 -4.59 3.99 13.99
C LEU A 87 -3.73 5.23 14.22
N PHE A 88 -3.51 5.58 15.49
CA PHE A 88 -2.71 6.75 15.87
C PHE A 88 -1.84 6.42 17.07
N ALA A 89 -0.66 7.02 17.13
CA ALA A 89 0.26 6.92 18.25
C ALA A 89 0.75 8.33 18.59
N PHE A 90 0.58 8.72 19.84
CA PHE A 90 0.93 10.01 20.41
C PHE A 90 1.83 9.77 21.63
N GLY A 91 2.71 10.71 21.96
CA GLY A 91 3.54 10.56 23.14
C GLY A 91 4.68 11.57 23.20
N PRO A 92 5.76 11.22 23.91
CA PRO A 92 6.93 12.07 24.10
C PRO A 92 7.61 12.55 22.82
N THR A 93 8.61 13.41 22.99
CA THR A 93 9.35 14.11 21.92
C THR A 93 9.83 13.22 20.76
N VAL A 94 10.24 11.99 21.05
CA VAL A 94 10.69 11.03 20.02
C VAL A 94 9.78 9.80 20.12
N GLY A 95 9.16 9.41 19.01
CA GLY A 95 8.15 8.34 19.02
C GLY A 95 7.84 7.75 17.63
N PRO A 96 6.89 6.80 17.58
CA PRO A 96 6.38 6.22 16.35
C PRO A 96 5.63 7.26 15.50
N ALA A 97 5.77 7.13 14.19
CA ALA A 97 5.05 7.86 13.18
C ALA A 97 4.22 6.90 12.33
N VAL A 98 2.92 7.18 12.20
CA VAL A 98 1.98 6.38 11.40
C VAL A 98 1.90 6.99 10.00
N LEU A 99 2.76 6.53 9.07
CA LEU A 99 2.92 7.16 7.75
C LEU A 99 1.70 6.97 6.83
N PHE A 100 0.88 5.95 7.07
CA PHE A 100 -0.24 5.62 6.19
C PHE A 100 -1.24 6.76 6.00
N TRP A 101 -1.45 7.62 7.01
CA TRP A 101 -2.32 8.80 6.86
C TRP A 101 -1.79 9.81 5.85
N GLY A 102 -0.45 9.98 5.78
CA GLY A 102 0.17 10.78 4.73
C GLY A 102 -0.01 10.15 3.35
N VAL A 103 0.12 8.82 3.25
CA VAL A 103 -0.16 8.07 2.01
C VAL A 103 -1.61 8.24 1.57
N LEU A 104 -2.58 8.21 2.49
CA LEU A 104 -3.99 8.44 2.18
C LEU A 104 -4.26 9.84 1.61
N ILE A 105 -3.57 10.88 2.10
CA ILE A 105 -3.66 12.23 1.53
C ILE A 105 -3.15 12.23 0.08
N VAL A 106 -1.99 11.63 -0.17
CA VAL A 106 -1.42 11.50 -1.52
C VAL A 106 -2.37 10.72 -2.44
N ILE A 107 -2.94 9.61 -1.96
CA ILE A 107 -3.95 8.84 -2.69
C ILE A 107 -5.17 9.70 -3.01
N GLY A 108 -5.66 10.52 -2.07
CA GLY A 108 -6.76 11.45 -2.30
C GLY A 108 -6.47 12.43 -3.44
N LEU A 109 -5.28 13.03 -3.44
CA LEU A 109 -4.85 13.95 -4.49
C LEU A 109 -4.72 13.24 -5.85
N LEU A 110 -4.07 12.07 -5.89
CA LEU A 110 -3.95 11.26 -7.11
C LEU A 110 -5.32 10.85 -7.65
N SER A 111 -6.23 10.44 -6.78
CA SER A 111 -7.60 10.03 -7.17
C SER A 111 -8.38 11.19 -7.77
N ALA A 112 -8.22 12.40 -7.23
CA ALA A 112 -8.83 13.60 -7.78
C ALA A 112 -8.22 14.01 -9.12
N ALA A 113 -6.92 13.79 -9.32
CA ALA A 113 -6.24 14.03 -10.59
C ALA A 113 -6.68 13.01 -11.66
N LEU A 114 -6.61 11.71 -11.36
CA LEU A 114 -7.00 10.63 -12.27
C LEU A 114 -8.50 10.68 -12.60
N GLY A 115 -9.36 11.02 -11.63
CA GLY A 115 -10.79 11.16 -11.85
C GLY A 115 -11.20 12.33 -12.76
N ARG A 116 -10.28 13.27 -13.06
CA ARG A 116 -10.51 14.32 -14.06
C ARG A 116 -10.15 13.90 -15.47
N VAL A 117 -9.46 12.78 -15.63
CA VAL A 117 -9.02 12.30 -16.94
C VAL A 117 -10.19 11.59 -17.63
N PRO A 118 -10.73 12.11 -18.76
CA PRO A 118 -11.90 11.54 -19.44
C PRO A 118 -11.61 10.22 -20.19
N LEU A 119 -10.42 9.65 -20.00
CA LEU A 119 -9.99 8.40 -20.62
C LEU A 119 -10.71 7.19 -20.01
N THR A 120 -11.03 7.23 -18.72
CA THR A 120 -11.64 6.09 -18.02
C THR A 120 -13.02 6.46 -17.51
N PRO A 121 -13.98 5.51 -17.45
CA PRO A 121 -15.30 5.76 -16.84
C PRO A 121 -15.24 5.84 -15.31
N LEU A 122 -14.05 5.79 -14.71
CA LEU A 122 -13.85 5.76 -13.26
C LEU A 122 -13.95 7.19 -12.69
N THR A 123 -14.89 7.39 -11.77
CA THR A 123 -14.96 8.63 -11.00
C THR A 123 -13.83 8.71 -9.98
N ALA A 124 -13.55 9.90 -9.45
CA ALA A 124 -12.54 10.09 -8.39
C ALA A 124 -12.76 9.16 -7.17
N ARG A 125 -14.02 8.81 -6.85
CA ARG A 125 -14.34 7.86 -5.76
C ARG A 125 -13.88 6.44 -6.09
N HIS A 126 -14.03 5.99 -7.33
CA HIS A 126 -13.56 4.67 -7.76
C HIS A 126 -12.04 4.61 -7.72
N TRP A 127 -11.37 5.66 -8.19
CA TRP A 127 -9.91 5.77 -8.10
C TRP A 127 -9.42 5.77 -6.65
N PHE A 128 -10.12 6.47 -5.75
CA PHE A 128 -9.78 6.49 -4.34
C PHE A 128 -9.88 5.11 -3.69
N LEU A 129 -11.00 4.43 -3.87
CA LEU A 129 -11.17 3.08 -3.34
C LEU A 129 -10.18 2.09 -3.96
N LEU A 130 -9.94 2.16 -5.27
CA LEU A 130 -8.97 1.31 -5.95
C LEU A 130 -7.55 1.53 -5.42
N LEU A 131 -7.10 2.79 -5.33
CA LEU A 131 -5.76 3.14 -4.85
C LEU A 131 -5.55 2.80 -3.37
N ILE A 132 -6.59 2.91 -2.53
CA ILE A 132 -6.53 2.43 -1.14
C ILE A 132 -6.27 0.92 -1.08
N GLY A 133 -6.91 0.11 -1.91
CA GLY A 133 -6.62 -1.32 -1.91
C GLY A 133 -5.26 -1.63 -2.52
N LEU A 134 -4.86 -0.90 -3.55
CA LEU A 134 -3.55 -1.05 -4.17
C LEU A 134 -2.40 -0.58 -3.28
N SER A 135 -2.65 0.21 -2.23
CA SER A 135 -1.59 0.60 -1.28
C SER A 135 -1.07 -0.59 -0.47
N GLN A 136 -1.76 -1.73 -0.51
CA GLN A 136 -1.30 -2.95 0.14
C GLN A 136 -0.22 -3.69 -0.67
N ILE A 137 -0.19 -3.49 -1.99
CA ILE A 137 0.82 -4.08 -2.87
C ILE A 137 1.96 -3.10 -3.13
N PRO A 138 3.13 -3.58 -3.57
CA PRO A 138 4.23 -2.71 -3.94
C PRO A 138 3.84 -1.70 -5.03
N LEU A 139 4.41 -0.49 -4.95
CA LEU A 139 4.13 0.62 -5.86
C LEU A 139 4.20 0.25 -7.36
N PRO A 140 5.19 -0.54 -7.85
CA PRO A 140 5.21 -0.96 -9.25
C PRO A 140 3.95 -1.73 -9.67
N GLY A 141 3.41 -2.57 -8.78
CA GLY A 141 2.17 -3.31 -9.03
C GLY A 141 0.96 -2.38 -9.15
N ALA A 142 0.87 -1.37 -8.29
CA ALA A 142 -0.19 -0.36 -8.37
C ALA A 142 -0.14 0.40 -9.72
N LEU A 143 1.07 0.78 -10.18
CA LEU A 143 1.26 1.47 -11.46
C LEU A 143 0.84 0.61 -12.66
N VAL A 144 1.07 -0.70 -12.62
CA VAL A 144 0.63 -1.64 -13.67
C VAL A 144 -0.90 -1.63 -13.81
N VAL A 145 -1.63 -1.64 -12.70
CA VAL A 145 -3.10 -1.60 -12.70
C VAL A 145 -3.62 -0.25 -13.23
N ILE A 146 -2.99 0.85 -12.84
CA ILE A 146 -3.34 2.19 -13.37
C ILE A 146 -3.09 2.25 -14.87
N ALA A 147 -1.91 1.81 -15.31
CA ALA A 147 -1.53 1.79 -16.73
C ALA A 147 -2.48 0.93 -17.55
N TRP A 148 -2.93 -0.21 -17.02
CA TRP A 148 -3.93 -1.07 -17.65
C TRP A 148 -5.24 -0.34 -17.93
N LEU A 149 -5.83 0.30 -16.92
CA LEU A 149 -7.09 1.04 -17.07
C LEU A 149 -6.95 2.22 -18.03
N MET A 150 -5.82 2.94 -17.94
CA MET A 150 -5.53 4.08 -18.81
C MET A 150 -5.32 3.65 -20.27
N LEU A 151 -4.64 2.53 -20.51
CA LEU A 151 -4.40 1.99 -21.85
C LEU A 151 -5.70 1.54 -22.52
N LEU A 152 -6.59 0.88 -21.77
CA LEU A 152 -7.94 0.53 -22.24
C LEU A 152 -8.75 1.78 -22.63
N GLY A 153 -8.67 2.82 -21.80
CA GLY A 153 -9.34 4.10 -22.06
C GLY A 153 -8.81 4.81 -23.29
N TRP A 154 -7.49 4.85 -23.44
CA TRP A 154 -6.84 5.41 -24.62
C TRP A 154 -7.22 4.65 -25.90
N ARG A 155 -7.26 3.31 -25.84
CA ARG A 155 -7.64 2.46 -26.97
C ARG A 155 -9.07 2.70 -27.45
N TYR A 156 -9.99 3.05 -26.56
CA TYR A 156 -11.37 3.35 -26.91
C TYR A 156 -11.50 4.59 -27.82
N GLY A 157 -10.69 5.62 -27.55
CA GLY A 157 -10.73 6.88 -28.30
C GLY A 157 -9.87 6.92 -29.56
N ASN A 158 -8.91 6.00 -29.73
CA ASN A 158 -7.94 6.02 -30.81
C ASN A 158 -8.09 4.81 -31.74
N ARG A 159 -8.31 5.07 -33.02
CA ARG A 159 -8.31 4.05 -34.07
C ARG A 159 -6.89 3.95 -34.62
N LEU A 160 -6.31 2.74 -34.61
CA LEU A 160 -5.05 2.47 -35.28
C LEU A 160 -5.32 1.83 -36.65
N ASP A 161 -4.93 2.51 -37.72
CA ASP A 161 -5.10 2.02 -39.09
C ASP A 161 -4.05 0.97 -39.47
N ASP A 162 -2.83 1.06 -38.92
CA ASP A 162 -1.78 0.08 -39.16
C ASP A 162 -2.04 -1.24 -38.40
N SER A 163 -2.10 -2.33 -39.15
CA SER A 163 -2.38 -3.68 -38.66
C SER A 163 -1.29 -4.22 -37.72
N ARG A 164 -0.01 -3.84 -37.89
CA ARG A 164 1.09 -4.33 -37.02
C ARG A 164 1.01 -3.69 -35.64
N HIS A 165 0.89 -2.38 -35.60
CA HIS A 165 0.73 -1.62 -34.34
C HIS A 165 -0.55 -2.04 -33.61
N PHE A 166 -1.65 -2.28 -34.35
CA PHE A 166 -2.89 -2.80 -33.79
C PHE A 166 -2.69 -4.15 -33.10
N ASN A 167 -2.10 -5.14 -33.78
CA ASN A 167 -1.91 -6.47 -33.22
C ASN A 167 -0.93 -6.46 -32.03
N ALA A 168 0.14 -5.67 -32.09
CA ALA A 168 1.08 -5.49 -30.98
C ALA A 168 0.40 -4.90 -29.74
N LEU A 169 -0.47 -3.90 -29.93
CA LEU A 169 -1.26 -3.30 -28.87
C LEU A 169 -2.27 -4.29 -28.25
N GLN A 170 -2.94 -5.12 -29.06
CA GLN A 170 -3.85 -6.14 -28.54
C GLN A 170 -3.13 -7.18 -27.68
N VAL A 171 -1.93 -7.60 -28.09
CA VAL A 171 -1.07 -8.49 -27.26
C VAL A 171 -0.68 -7.78 -25.96
N ALA A 172 -0.22 -6.53 -26.03
CA ALA A 172 0.16 -5.76 -24.85
C ALA A 172 -1.01 -5.61 -23.86
N ILE A 173 -2.21 -5.27 -24.34
CA ILE A 173 -3.42 -5.15 -23.50
C ILE A 173 -3.77 -6.51 -22.87
N THR A 174 -3.66 -7.61 -23.63
CA THR A 174 -3.96 -8.95 -23.11
C THR A 174 -3.01 -9.33 -21.98
N VAL A 175 -1.70 -9.19 -22.20
CA VAL A 175 -0.66 -9.45 -21.18
C VAL A 175 -0.88 -8.57 -19.96
N LEU A 176 -1.08 -7.27 -20.18
CA LEU A 176 -1.28 -6.30 -19.13
C LEU A 176 -2.56 -6.58 -18.31
N THR A 177 -3.62 -7.08 -18.96
CA THR A 177 -4.86 -7.49 -18.28
C THR A 177 -4.61 -8.67 -17.36
N VAL A 178 -3.88 -9.70 -17.81
CA VAL A 178 -3.53 -10.85 -16.95
C VAL A 178 -2.71 -10.39 -15.75
N PHE A 179 -1.69 -9.57 -15.95
CA PHE A 179 -0.89 -9.02 -14.84
C PHE A 179 -1.72 -8.17 -13.88
N ALA A 180 -2.55 -7.26 -14.39
CA ALA A 180 -3.38 -6.39 -13.56
C ALA A 180 -4.39 -7.20 -12.72
N LEU A 181 -5.03 -8.20 -13.30
CA LEU A 181 -5.96 -9.08 -12.57
C LEU A 181 -5.25 -9.91 -11.50
N SER A 182 -4.08 -10.46 -11.78
CA SER A 182 -3.27 -11.18 -10.79
C SER A 182 -2.85 -10.27 -9.63
N LEU A 183 -2.47 -9.02 -9.91
CA LEU A 183 -2.11 -8.04 -8.89
C LEU A 183 -3.31 -7.61 -8.04
N LEU A 184 -4.48 -7.40 -8.65
CA LEU A 184 -5.71 -7.13 -7.93
C LEU A 184 -6.12 -8.29 -7.03
N PHE A 185 -5.99 -9.53 -7.50
CA PHE A 185 -6.22 -10.72 -6.69
C PHE A 185 -5.27 -10.78 -5.48
N SER A 186 -3.97 -10.54 -5.70
CA SER A 186 -3.00 -10.48 -4.61
C SER A 186 -3.29 -9.36 -3.61
N ALA A 187 -3.78 -8.20 -4.07
CA ALA A 187 -4.20 -7.11 -3.19
C ALA A 187 -5.39 -7.51 -2.28
N VAL A 188 -6.35 -8.27 -2.82
CA VAL A 188 -7.48 -8.81 -2.03
C VAL A 188 -7.00 -9.85 -1.03
N GLU A 189 -6.13 -10.78 -1.44
CA GLU A 189 -5.56 -11.81 -0.58
C GLU A 189 -4.82 -11.20 0.61
N GLN A 190 -3.88 -10.27 0.33
CA GLN A 190 -3.12 -9.55 1.35
C GLN A 190 -4.03 -8.75 2.27
N GLY A 191 -5.11 -8.16 1.76
CA GLY A 191 -6.01 -7.37 2.58
C GLY A 191 -6.98 -8.16 3.45
N LEU A 192 -7.35 -9.38 3.07
CA LEU A 192 -8.23 -10.23 3.90
C LEU A 192 -7.44 -11.07 4.91
N LEU A 193 -6.28 -11.58 4.52
CA LEU A 193 -5.48 -12.53 5.31
C LEU A 193 -4.27 -11.88 5.99
N GLY A 194 -3.81 -10.73 5.49
CA GLY A 194 -2.63 -10.05 6.01
C GLY A 194 -2.89 -9.16 7.22
N SER A 195 -1.79 -8.65 7.78
CA SER A 195 -1.81 -7.65 8.84
C SER A 195 -1.87 -6.24 8.24
N PRO A 196 -2.67 -5.32 8.81
CA PRO A 196 -2.76 -3.96 8.31
C PRO A 196 -1.40 -3.25 8.40
N SER A 197 -0.82 -2.93 7.24
CA SER A 197 0.42 -2.17 7.16
C SER A 197 0.12 -0.68 7.28
N MET A 198 0.15 -0.16 8.51
CA MET A 198 0.03 1.28 8.79
C MET A 198 1.34 2.05 8.56
N GLN A 199 2.37 1.35 8.06
CA GLN A 199 3.72 1.89 7.83
C GLN A 199 4.24 2.63 9.07
N ILE A 200 4.09 1.99 10.23
CA ILE A 200 4.60 2.54 11.48
C ILE A 200 6.12 2.46 11.45
N THR A 201 6.76 3.60 11.63
CA THR A 201 8.21 3.75 11.68
C THR A 201 8.58 4.75 12.77
N GLY A 202 9.87 5.02 12.95
CA GLY A 202 10.37 5.96 13.94
C GLY A 202 10.67 5.29 15.27
N ASN A 203 11.82 5.64 15.84
CA ASN A 203 12.33 5.10 17.11
C ASN A 203 12.33 3.55 17.20
N GLN A 204 12.61 2.85 16.09
CA GLN A 204 12.56 1.38 16.00
C GLN A 204 11.17 0.77 16.31
N SER A 205 10.10 1.54 16.11
CA SER A 205 8.72 1.06 16.32
C SER A 205 8.24 0.21 15.15
N THR A 206 7.39 -0.77 15.45
CA THR A 206 6.70 -1.67 14.51
C THR A 206 5.18 -1.59 14.70
N ALA A 207 4.43 -2.46 14.04
CA ALA A 207 2.97 -2.51 14.17
C ALA A 207 2.49 -2.93 15.57
N THR A 208 3.28 -3.76 16.26
CA THR A 208 2.96 -4.30 17.60
C THR A 208 3.76 -3.62 18.69
N ASP A 209 4.99 -3.20 18.41
CA ASP A 209 5.90 -2.67 19.42
C ASP A 209 6.17 -1.19 19.16
N LEU A 210 5.64 -0.35 20.04
CA LEU A 210 5.71 1.09 19.93
C LEU A 210 6.69 1.65 20.96
N ASN A 211 7.66 2.43 20.49
CA ASN A 211 8.76 2.91 21.30
C ASN A 211 8.78 4.44 21.34
N TRP A 212 8.82 5.02 22.53
CA TRP A 212 9.03 6.45 22.74
C TRP A 212 10.26 6.72 23.60
N TYR A 213 10.85 7.89 23.40
CA TYR A 213 12.01 8.36 24.12
C TYR A 213 11.88 9.85 24.48
N GLN A 214 12.34 10.19 25.69
CA GLN A 214 12.46 11.55 26.19
C GLN A 214 13.70 11.72 27.07
N ASP A 215 14.52 12.73 26.76
CA ASP A 215 15.78 13.00 27.45
C ASP A 215 15.59 13.46 28.89
N ARG A 216 14.61 14.33 29.15
CA ARG A 216 14.34 14.89 30.47
C ARG A 216 12.88 14.75 30.85
N ALA A 217 12.64 14.15 32.01
CA ALA A 217 11.33 14.07 32.61
C ALA A 217 11.36 14.72 34.00
N PRO A 218 10.30 15.45 34.40
CA PRO A 218 10.12 15.89 35.78
C PRO A 218 9.86 14.68 36.69
N GLY A 219 9.35 14.89 37.91
CA GLY A 219 8.94 13.79 38.80
C GLY A 219 7.95 12.82 38.14
N LEU A 220 7.01 13.35 37.35
CA LEU A 220 6.07 12.54 36.58
C LEU A 220 6.73 12.03 35.30
N LEU A 221 6.74 10.72 35.13
CA LEU A 221 7.16 10.09 33.88
C LEU A 221 6.20 10.46 32.75
N PRO A 222 6.74 10.62 31.52
CA PRO A 222 5.91 10.97 30.39
C PRO A 222 5.01 9.79 30.00
N GLN A 223 3.89 10.11 29.36
CA GLN A 223 2.91 9.12 28.94
C GLN A 223 2.83 9.02 27.42
N ALA A 224 2.60 7.82 26.92
CA ALA A 224 2.27 7.55 25.54
C ALA A 224 0.77 7.23 25.42
N THR A 225 0.14 7.65 24.33
CA THR A 225 -1.26 7.37 24.03
C THR A 225 -1.39 6.74 22.66
N VAL A 226 -2.12 5.64 22.56
CA VAL A 226 -2.35 4.92 21.32
C VAL A 226 -3.84 4.78 21.08
N VAL A 227 -4.27 5.12 19.86
CA VAL A 227 -5.62 4.86 19.38
C VAL A 227 -5.58 3.61 18.52
N SER A 228 -6.26 2.55 18.95
CA SER A 228 -6.31 1.28 18.23
C SER A 228 -7.73 0.70 18.23
N VAL A 229 -8.05 -0.09 17.21
CA VAL A 229 -9.33 -0.80 17.10
C VAL A 229 -9.09 -2.32 17.02
N PRO A 230 -10.09 -3.16 17.33
CA PRO A 230 -10.00 -4.59 17.07
C PRO A 230 -9.72 -4.87 15.59
N LEU A 231 -8.87 -5.86 15.31
CA LEU A 231 -8.49 -6.27 13.94
C LEU A 231 -9.70 -6.66 13.09
N MET A 232 -10.82 -7.06 13.71
CA MET A 232 -12.08 -7.32 13.01
C MET A 232 -12.61 -6.11 12.24
N VAL A 233 -12.38 -4.88 12.72
CA VAL A 233 -12.78 -3.65 12.01
C VAL A 233 -12.07 -3.57 10.65
N TYR A 234 -10.76 -3.83 10.64
CA TYR A 234 -9.97 -3.89 9.40
C TYR A 234 -10.50 -4.97 8.45
N ARG A 235 -10.73 -6.20 8.96
CA ARG A 235 -11.23 -7.32 8.15
C ARG A 235 -12.60 -7.03 7.52
N LEU A 236 -13.51 -6.40 8.27
CA LEU A 236 -14.82 -6.00 7.76
C LEU A 236 -14.71 -4.91 6.68
N LEU A 237 -13.84 -3.92 6.89
CA LEU A 237 -13.57 -2.89 5.88
C LEU A 237 -12.98 -3.51 4.60
N MET A 238 -12.05 -4.44 4.75
CA MET A 238 -11.43 -5.12 3.61
C MET A 238 -12.39 -6.05 2.87
N LEU A 239 -13.29 -6.72 3.59
CA LEU A 239 -14.37 -7.50 2.99
C LEU A 239 -15.33 -6.61 2.18
N ALA A 240 -15.77 -5.49 2.77
CA ALA A 240 -16.63 -4.54 2.08
C ALA A 240 -15.94 -3.98 0.83
N TRP A 241 -14.65 -3.67 0.94
CA TRP A 241 -13.83 -3.22 -0.16
C TRP A 241 -13.68 -4.29 -1.26
N SER A 242 -13.42 -5.56 -0.91
CA SER A 242 -13.25 -6.62 -1.90
C SER A 242 -14.55 -6.93 -2.64
N LEU A 243 -15.69 -6.87 -1.96
CA LEU A 243 -17.01 -7.02 -2.58
C LEU A 243 -17.29 -5.87 -3.56
N TRP A 244 -16.97 -4.64 -3.15
CA TRP A 244 -17.06 -3.47 -4.02
C TRP A 244 -16.13 -3.60 -5.24
N LEU A 245 -14.89 -4.06 -5.04
CA LEU A 245 -13.92 -4.25 -6.12
C LEU A 245 -14.43 -5.31 -7.09
N ALA A 246 -14.94 -6.45 -6.62
CA ALA A 246 -15.48 -7.50 -7.47
C ALA A 246 -16.62 -6.99 -8.36
N ALA A 247 -17.59 -6.26 -7.78
CA ALA A 247 -18.69 -5.66 -8.55
C ALA A 247 -18.21 -4.61 -9.57
N SER A 248 -17.25 -3.77 -9.17
CA SER A 248 -16.69 -2.73 -10.03
C SER A 248 -15.86 -3.33 -11.17
N LEU A 249 -15.07 -4.35 -10.88
CA LEU A 249 -14.22 -5.06 -11.82
C LEU A 249 -15.05 -5.71 -12.93
N LEU A 250 -16.20 -6.32 -12.63
CA LEU A 250 -17.10 -6.84 -13.66
C LEU A 250 -17.58 -5.76 -14.64
N ASN A 251 -17.89 -4.56 -14.14
CA ASN A 251 -18.29 -3.44 -14.99
C ASN A 251 -17.12 -2.95 -15.84
N TRP A 252 -15.92 -2.87 -15.28
CA TRP A 252 -14.71 -2.47 -16.00
C TRP A 252 -14.28 -3.51 -17.04
N LEU A 253 -14.43 -4.80 -16.78
CA LEU A 253 -14.15 -5.86 -17.77
C LEU A 253 -15.15 -5.82 -18.92
N LYS A 254 -16.45 -5.61 -18.64
CA LYS A 254 -17.46 -5.42 -19.69
C LYS A 254 -17.14 -4.20 -20.56
N TRP A 255 -16.71 -3.11 -19.95
CA TRP A 255 -16.27 -1.92 -20.67
C TRP A 255 -14.97 -2.19 -21.46
N GLY A 256 -13.96 -2.77 -20.82
CA GLY A 256 -12.68 -3.11 -21.45
C GLY A 256 -12.85 -4.07 -22.63
N TRP A 257 -13.78 -5.02 -22.55
CA TRP A 257 -14.14 -5.89 -23.66
C TRP A 257 -14.70 -5.11 -24.86
N ARG A 258 -15.57 -4.12 -24.61
CA ARG A 258 -16.07 -3.22 -25.68
C ARG A 258 -14.92 -2.43 -26.32
N CYS A 259 -13.98 -1.91 -25.52
CA CYS A 259 -12.80 -1.20 -26.02
C CYS A 259 -11.87 -2.12 -26.83
N PHE A 260 -11.67 -3.36 -26.38
CA PHE A 260 -10.81 -4.35 -27.01
C PHE A 260 -11.36 -4.84 -28.35
N ALA A 261 -12.67 -5.09 -28.40
CA ALA A 261 -13.37 -5.63 -29.58
C ALA A 261 -13.75 -4.55 -30.63
N GLN A 262 -13.61 -3.27 -30.30
CA GLN A 262 -13.88 -2.17 -31.23
C GLN A 262 -12.90 -2.24 -32.41
N ASP A 263 -13.40 -2.22 -33.66
CA ASP A 263 -12.62 -2.40 -34.90
C ASP A 263 -12.06 -3.82 -35.17
N GLY A 264 -12.59 -4.85 -34.49
CA GLY A 264 -12.26 -6.26 -34.71
C GLY A 264 -11.12 -6.77 -33.81
N LEU A 265 -11.02 -8.09 -33.65
CA LEU A 265 -10.05 -8.71 -32.72
C LEU A 265 -8.62 -8.75 -33.27
N TRP A 266 -8.47 -8.98 -34.59
CA TRP A 266 -7.19 -9.10 -35.26
C TRP A 266 -7.26 -8.53 -36.67
N LYS A 267 -6.29 -7.71 -37.07
CA LYS A 267 -6.19 -7.21 -38.45
C LYS A 267 -5.24 -8.09 -39.27
N LYS A 268 -5.70 -8.54 -40.43
CA LYS A 268 -4.87 -9.29 -41.39
C LYS A 268 -3.87 -8.33 -42.04
N ALA A 269 -2.63 -8.80 -42.26
CA ALA A 269 -1.64 -8.00 -42.97
C ALA A 269 -2.17 -7.61 -44.36
N PRO A 270 -1.92 -6.38 -44.84
CA PRO A 270 -2.32 -5.99 -46.19
C PRO A 270 -1.69 -6.95 -47.19
N PRO A 271 -2.43 -7.39 -48.24
CA PRO A 271 -1.88 -8.27 -49.25
C PRO A 271 -0.63 -7.60 -49.86
N LYS A 272 0.48 -8.34 -49.91
CA LYS A 272 1.70 -7.88 -50.59
C LYS A 272 1.33 -7.42 -52.00
N PRO A 273 1.76 -6.22 -52.46
CA PRO A 273 1.53 -5.83 -53.84
C PRO A 273 2.14 -6.92 -54.73
N LYS A 274 1.28 -7.49 -55.59
CA LYS A 274 1.68 -8.49 -56.58
C LYS A 274 2.78 -7.85 -57.42
N PRO A 275 3.97 -8.49 -57.59
CA PRO A 275 5.00 -7.92 -58.42
C PRO A 275 4.42 -7.70 -59.82
N GLU A 276 4.38 -6.43 -60.24
CA GLU A 276 4.07 -6.06 -61.61
C GLU A 276 5.11 -6.73 -62.50
N ASN A 277 4.64 -7.66 -63.34
CA ASN A 277 5.48 -8.47 -64.21
C ASN A 277 6.09 -7.60 -65.32
N LYS A 278 7.13 -6.84 -64.98
CA LYS A 278 8.01 -6.19 -65.96
C LYS A 278 8.97 -7.24 -66.50
N ALA A 279 8.62 -7.87 -67.62
CA ALA A 279 9.52 -8.23 -68.72
C ALA A 279 8.90 -9.32 -69.61
N ASN A 280 8.61 -8.96 -70.86
CA ASN A 280 8.97 -9.85 -71.96
C ASN A 280 9.56 -9.00 -73.09
N PRO A 281 10.90 -8.82 -73.15
CA PRO A 281 11.55 -8.32 -74.35
C PRO A 281 11.70 -9.50 -75.30
N ASN A 282 10.88 -9.55 -76.36
CA ASN A 282 11.00 -10.59 -77.37
C ASN A 282 12.26 -10.34 -78.21
N PRO A 283 13.24 -11.27 -78.30
CA PRO A 283 14.42 -11.08 -79.13
C PRO A 283 14.40 -11.99 -80.37
N LYS A 284 14.79 -11.36 -81.50
CA LYS A 284 15.36 -11.90 -82.76
C LYS A 284 14.35 -12.22 -83.88
N THR A 285 14.24 -11.40 -84.94
CA THR A 285 15.15 -10.98 -86.05
C THR A 285 15.16 -11.98 -87.21
N GLN A 286 15.08 -11.40 -88.42
CA GLN A 286 15.39 -11.90 -89.77
C GLN A 286 14.21 -12.56 -90.50
N ALA A 287 13.98 -12.38 -91.80
CA ALA A 287 14.46 -11.52 -92.87
C ALA A 287 13.68 -11.99 -94.12
N GLN A 288 13.23 -11.09 -95.02
CA GLN A 288 13.25 -11.25 -96.49
C GLN A 288 12.31 -10.24 -97.16
N ASP A 289 12.92 -9.29 -97.85
CA ASP A 289 12.41 -8.71 -99.10
C ASP A 289 12.27 -9.84 -100.14
N PRO A 290 11.22 -9.84 -100.97
CA PRO A 290 11.43 -9.29 -102.30
C PRO A 290 10.23 -8.52 -102.88
N ASN A 291 10.60 -7.49 -103.63
CA ASN A 291 9.86 -6.73 -104.64
C ASN A 291 8.84 -7.55 -105.46
N THR A 292 7.59 -7.07 -105.60
CA THR A 292 6.82 -7.11 -106.87
C THR A 292 5.62 -6.16 -106.83
N ASP A 293 5.53 -5.31 -107.87
CA ASP A 293 4.38 -4.51 -108.29
C ASP A 293 3.08 -5.32 -108.38
N THR A 294 1.93 -4.68 -108.11
CA THR A 294 0.83 -4.45 -109.07
C THR A 294 -0.43 -3.87 -108.40
N ASP A 295 -0.84 -2.71 -108.90
CA ASP A 295 -2.20 -2.29 -109.27
C ASP A 295 -3.47 -2.62 -108.44
N ASN A 296 -4.29 -1.56 -108.34
CA ASN A 296 -5.75 -1.50 -108.64
C ASN A 296 -6.82 -1.43 -107.53
N TRP A 297 -7.46 -0.24 -107.54
CA TRP A 297 -8.89 0.15 -107.53
C TRP A 297 -9.89 -0.16 -106.39
N ASN A 298 -10.67 0.91 -106.12
CA ASN A 298 -12.04 1.04 -105.60
C ASN A 298 -12.27 0.69 -104.12
N ASN A 299 -12.99 1.50 -103.34
CA ASN A 299 -14.18 2.30 -103.64
C ASN A 299 -14.32 3.46 -102.66
#